data_AF-A0A835MNZ9-F1
#
_entry.id   AF-A0A835MNZ9-F1
#
_cell.length_a   1.000
_cell.length_b   1.000
_cell.length_c   1.000
_cell.angle_alpha   90.00
_cell.angle_beta   90.00
_cell.angle_gamma   90.00
#
_symmetry.space_group_name_H-M   'P 1'
#
loop_
_entity.id
_entity.type
_entity.pdbx_description
1 polymer ?
#
loop_
_entity_poly.entity_id
_entity_poly.type
_entity_poly.pdbx_seq_one_letter_code
_entity_poly.pdbx_strand_id
1 'polypeptide(L)'
;MEALLYRFTLLSSQACQDKNFDPSSTDDLMKLFEIEAYKSWAALELEQEKEVKEAAVAVQQAEEYLESDMESAMDEFRRFEEEMERMARSELESLERAAESARKMGNLLEKAATIASKKYMEAALKLVLVLRNPPYCRSYSLGDTISICNYLSHFISLFKLCLNGRLDTIAEWWFLTNAVTFDFRIICVMDHKVYSRRLAFMIPLTRR
;
A
#
# COMPACT_ATOMS: atom_id res chain seq x y z
N MET A 1 39.20 -58.68 -22.92
CA MET A 1 39.01 -58.46 -24.38
C MET A 1 40.30 -58.27 -25.21
N GLU A 2 41.14 -57.26 -24.92
CA GLU A 2 42.29 -56.90 -25.80
C GLU A 2 43.30 -58.02 -26.03
N ALA A 3 43.63 -58.80 -24.99
CA ALA A 3 44.53 -59.95 -25.12
C ALA A 3 43.98 -61.05 -26.05
N LEU A 4 42.65 -61.22 -26.10
CA LEU A 4 42.01 -62.17 -27.02
C LEU A 4 42.09 -61.67 -28.46
N LEU A 5 41.87 -60.37 -28.69
CA LEU A 5 42.02 -59.74 -30.01
C LEU A 5 43.44 -59.87 -30.54
N TYR A 6 44.44 -59.61 -29.70
CA TYR A 6 45.85 -59.82 -30.07
C TYR A 6 46.13 -61.27 -30.49
N ARG A 7 45.63 -62.24 -29.71
CA ARG A 7 45.82 -63.67 -30.01
C ARG A 7 45.08 -64.10 -31.28
N PHE A 8 43.91 -63.51 -31.53
CA PHE A 8 43.17 -63.72 -32.77
C PHE A 8 43.95 -63.22 -33.99
N THR A 9 44.54 -62.03 -33.91
CA THR A 9 45.36 -61.48 -34.99
C THR A 9 46.59 -62.35 -35.26
N LEU A 10 47.23 -62.87 -34.21
CA LEU A 10 48.38 -63.76 -34.32
C LEU A 10 48.00 -65.09 -35.01
N LEU A 11 46.97 -65.78 -34.51
CA LEU A 11 46.51 -67.04 -35.10
C LEU A 11 46.01 -66.86 -36.53
N SER A 12 45.30 -65.77 -36.83
CA SER A 12 44.86 -65.45 -38.20
C SER A 12 46.05 -65.26 -39.15
N SER A 13 47.11 -64.60 -38.69
CA SER A 13 48.33 -64.40 -39.48
C SER A 13 49.07 -65.73 -39.72
N GLN A 14 49.12 -66.60 -38.71
CA GLN A 14 49.72 -67.93 -38.83
C GLN A 14 48.93 -68.84 -39.77
N ALA A 15 47.60 -68.83 -39.72
CA ALA A 15 46.75 -69.62 -40.61
C ALA A 15 46.94 -69.26 -42.10
N CYS A 16 47.33 -68.02 -42.42
CA CYS A 16 47.65 -67.62 -43.79
C CYS A 16 49.05 -68.05 -44.26
N GLN A 17 50.00 -68.26 -43.35
CA GLN A 17 51.42 -68.46 -43.69
C GLN A 17 51.88 -69.91 -43.49
N ASP A 18 51.30 -70.64 -42.55
CA ASP A 18 51.69 -72.00 -42.18
C ASP A 18 50.72 -73.05 -42.74
N LYS A 19 51.26 -74.02 -43.48
CA LYS A 19 50.48 -75.14 -44.06
C LYS A 19 50.13 -76.22 -43.04
N ASN A 20 50.81 -76.27 -41.90
CA ASN A 20 50.56 -77.22 -40.81
C ASN A 20 49.73 -76.59 -39.67
N PHE A 21 49.05 -75.47 -39.94
CA PHE A 21 48.22 -74.80 -38.96
C PHE A 21 47.14 -75.73 -38.40
N ASP A 22 46.99 -75.73 -37.08
CA ASP A 22 45.97 -76.50 -36.37
C ASP A 22 44.69 -75.66 -36.18
N PRO A 23 43.58 -75.98 -36.88
CA PRO A 23 42.33 -75.23 -36.78
C PRO A 23 41.67 -75.29 -35.40
N SER A 24 41.97 -76.31 -34.59
CA SER A 24 41.37 -76.47 -33.25
C SER A 24 41.77 -75.33 -32.29
N SER A 25 42.96 -74.76 -32.48
CA SER A 25 43.45 -73.62 -31.71
C SER A 25 42.61 -72.35 -31.90
N THR A 26 42.00 -72.18 -33.08
CA THR A 26 41.07 -71.08 -33.36
C THR A 26 39.72 -71.33 -32.69
N ASP A 27 39.20 -72.57 -32.72
CA ASP A 27 37.93 -72.92 -32.08
C ASP A 27 37.98 -72.70 -30.56
N ASP A 28 39.07 -73.09 -29.91
CA ASP A 28 39.27 -72.84 -28.48
C ASP A 28 39.37 -71.34 -28.16
N LEU A 29 39.98 -70.54 -29.05
CA LEU A 29 39.99 -69.09 -28.91
C LEU A 29 38.58 -68.49 -29.07
N MET A 30 37.77 -69.01 -30.00
CA MET A 30 36.39 -68.55 -30.20
C MET A 30 35.51 -68.83 -28.98
N LYS A 31 35.68 -69.97 -28.31
CA LYS A 31 35.01 -70.26 -27.02
C LYS A 31 35.39 -69.24 -25.93
N LEU A 32 36.65 -68.82 -25.88
CA LEU A 32 37.09 -67.78 -24.94
C LEU A 32 36.46 -66.42 -25.25
N PHE A 33 36.33 -66.05 -26.54
CA PHE A 33 35.61 -64.84 -26.93
C PHE A 33 34.15 -64.86 -26.52
N GLU A 34 33.47 -65.99 -26.74
CA GLU A 34 32.07 -66.14 -26.35
C GLU A 34 31.89 -65.95 -24.84
N ILE A 35 32.72 -66.62 -24.03
CA ILE A 35 32.68 -66.47 -22.56
C ILE A 35 32.97 -65.04 -22.13
N GLU A 36 33.99 -64.40 -22.70
CA GLU A 36 34.37 -63.03 -22.36
C GLU A 36 33.27 -62.03 -22.78
N ALA A 37 32.65 -62.24 -23.94
CA ALA A 37 31.55 -61.40 -24.42
C ALA A 37 30.34 -61.50 -23.49
N TYR A 38 29.93 -62.72 -23.11
CA TYR A 38 28.84 -62.91 -22.15
C TYR A 38 29.13 -62.30 -20.79
N LYS A 39 30.36 -62.46 -20.27
CA LYS A 39 30.77 -61.82 -19.01
C LYS A 39 30.71 -60.29 -19.11
N SER A 40 31.19 -59.73 -20.20
CA SER A 40 31.19 -58.29 -20.43
C SER A 40 29.76 -57.75 -20.54
N TRP A 41 28.86 -58.47 -21.23
CA TRP A 41 27.45 -58.11 -21.31
C TRP A 41 26.74 -58.20 -19.96
N ALA A 42 26.95 -59.28 -19.21
CA ALA A 42 26.36 -59.43 -17.89
C ALA A 42 26.86 -58.36 -16.89
N ALA A 43 28.14 -57.99 -16.98
CA ALA A 43 28.70 -56.91 -16.17
C ALA A 43 28.09 -55.55 -16.55
N LEU A 44 27.96 -55.26 -17.84
CA LEU A 44 27.35 -54.03 -18.34
C LEU A 44 25.87 -53.92 -17.94
N GLU A 45 25.11 -55.00 -18.06
CA GLU A 45 23.69 -55.03 -17.69
C GLU A 45 23.50 -54.78 -16.19
N LEU A 46 24.37 -55.36 -15.36
CA LEU A 46 24.36 -55.12 -13.91
C LEU A 46 24.72 -53.67 -13.55
N GLU A 47 25.72 -53.09 -14.21
CA GLU A 47 26.11 -51.70 -14.03
C GLU A 47 24.97 -50.75 -14.46
N GLN A 48 24.38 -51.01 -15.62
CA GLN A 48 23.25 -50.23 -16.13
C GLN A 48 22.03 -50.33 -15.21
N GLU A 49 21.71 -51.52 -14.68
CA GLU A 49 20.60 -51.68 -13.73
C GLU A 49 20.86 -50.88 -12.44
N LYS A 50 22.10 -50.86 -11.97
CA LYS A 50 22.50 -50.06 -10.82
C LYS A 50 22.36 -48.56 -11.10
N GLU A 51 22.88 -48.08 -12.22
CA GLU A 51 22.78 -46.68 -12.63
C GLU A 51 21.32 -46.22 -12.76
N VAL A 52 20.46 -47.06 -13.35
CA VAL A 52 19.02 -46.76 -13.47
C VAL A 52 18.36 -46.66 -12.10
N LYS A 53 18.69 -47.56 -11.16
CA LYS A 53 18.16 -47.49 -9.78
C LYS A 53 18.63 -46.23 -9.06
N GLU A 54 19.90 -45.89 -9.17
CA GLU A 54 20.45 -44.68 -8.56
C GLU A 54 19.83 -43.41 -9.16
N ALA A 55 19.67 -43.36 -10.48
CA ALA A 55 19.00 -42.26 -11.17
C ALA A 55 17.52 -42.15 -10.76
N ALA A 56 16.80 -43.26 -10.65
CA ALA A 56 15.41 -43.27 -10.22
C ALA A 56 15.25 -42.74 -8.78
N VAL A 57 16.13 -43.15 -7.86
CA VAL A 57 16.14 -42.64 -6.49
C VAL A 57 16.44 -41.14 -6.46
N ALA A 58 17.41 -40.68 -7.25
CA ALA A 58 17.75 -39.26 -7.33
C ALA A 58 16.59 -38.41 -7.87
N VAL A 59 15.88 -38.89 -8.90
CA VAL A 59 14.68 -38.23 -9.43
C VAL A 59 13.59 -38.18 -8.37
N GLN A 60 13.32 -39.30 -7.68
CA GLN A 60 12.31 -39.34 -6.64
C GLN A 60 12.64 -38.35 -5.50
N GLN A 61 13.89 -38.30 -5.05
CA GLN A 61 14.33 -37.34 -4.02
C GLN A 61 14.16 -35.88 -4.48
N ALA A 62 14.45 -35.60 -5.76
CA ALA A 62 14.25 -34.28 -6.33
C ALA A 62 12.76 -33.91 -6.41
N GLU A 63 11.89 -34.86 -6.75
CA GLU A 63 10.44 -34.68 -6.76
C GLU A 63 9.89 -34.41 -5.35
N GLU A 64 10.28 -35.22 -4.36
CA GLU A 64 9.89 -35.03 -2.96
C GLU A 64 10.34 -33.67 -2.41
N TYR A 65 11.56 -33.25 -2.75
CA TYR A 65 12.07 -31.93 -2.38
C TYR A 65 11.24 -30.80 -3.01
N LEU A 66 10.98 -30.89 -4.32
CA LEU A 66 10.18 -29.89 -5.03
C LEU A 66 8.74 -29.82 -4.53
N GLU A 67 8.12 -30.96 -4.21
CA GLU A 67 6.78 -31.03 -3.65
C GLU A 67 6.72 -30.35 -2.28
N SER A 68 7.71 -30.62 -1.41
CA SER A 68 7.79 -29.98 -0.10
C SER A 68 7.98 -28.46 -0.20
N ASP A 69 8.85 -27.99 -1.10
CA ASP A 69 9.06 -26.55 -1.32
C ASP A 69 7.81 -25.88 -1.89
N MET A 70 7.11 -26.55 -2.81
CA MET A 70 5.85 -26.06 -3.37
C MET A 70 4.73 -25.99 -2.33
N GLU A 71 4.57 -27.02 -1.49
CA GLU A 71 3.57 -27.03 -0.42
C GLU A 71 3.84 -25.88 0.57
N SER A 72 5.10 -25.71 0.99
CA SER A 72 5.51 -24.62 1.86
C SER A 72 5.21 -23.24 1.23
N ALA A 73 5.55 -23.04 -0.04
CA ALA A 73 5.27 -21.80 -0.75
C ALA A 73 3.76 -21.53 -0.85
N MET A 74 2.95 -22.55 -1.15
CA MET A 74 1.49 -22.42 -1.22
C MET A 74 0.86 -22.06 0.13
N ASP A 75 1.38 -22.63 1.22
CA ASP A 75 0.94 -22.29 2.57
C ASP A 75 1.30 -20.86 2.95
N GLU A 76 2.48 -20.38 2.56
CA GLU A 76 2.86 -18.97 2.71
C GLU A 76 1.94 -18.03 1.92
N PHE A 77 1.63 -18.37 0.66
CA PHE A 77 0.69 -17.60 -0.15
C PHE A 77 -0.70 -17.53 0.50
N ARG A 78 -1.20 -18.65 1.04
CA ARG A 78 -2.50 -18.67 1.73
C ARG A 78 -2.51 -17.73 2.94
N ARG A 79 -1.47 -17.78 3.78
CA ARG A 79 -1.34 -16.89 4.94
C ARG A 79 -1.24 -15.43 4.53
N PHE A 80 -0.51 -15.16 3.45
CA PHE A 80 -0.38 -13.81 2.91
C PHE A 80 -1.74 -13.27 2.43
N GLU A 81 -2.53 -14.06 1.71
CA GLU A 81 -3.88 -13.67 1.26
C GLU A 81 -4.81 -13.38 2.44
N GLU A 82 -4.82 -14.25 3.45
CA GLU A 82 -5.62 -14.08 4.67
C GLU A 82 -5.25 -12.78 5.40
N GLU A 83 -3.95 -12.50 5.52
CA GLU A 83 -3.46 -11.29 6.18
C GLU A 83 -3.77 -10.03 5.37
N MET A 84 -3.63 -10.09 4.03
CA MET A 84 -4.01 -9.01 3.12
C MET A 84 -5.49 -8.68 3.21
N GLU A 85 -6.36 -9.70 3.20
CA GLU A 85 -7.81 -9.53 3.33
C GLU A 85 -8.17 -8.93 4.71
N ARG A 86 -7.52 -9.40 5.78
CA ARG A 86 -7.71 -8.85 7.13
C ARG A 86 -7.33 -7.37 7.21
N MET A 87 -6.18 -7.00 6.63
CA MET A 87 -5.74 -5.60 6.57
C MET A 87 -6.68 -4.75 5.72
N ALA A 88 -7.09 -5.23 4.54
CA ALA A 88 -8.00 -4.53 3.66
C ALA A 88 -9.35 -4.24 4.34
N ARG A 89 -9.91 -5.21 5.07
CA ARG A 89 -11.14 -5.00 5.86
C ARG A 89 -10.96 -3.96 6.96
N SER A 90 -9.87 -4.06 7.72
CA SER A 90 -9.56 -3.08 8.77
C SER A 90 -9.43 -1.65 8.22
N GLU A 91 -8.78 -1.51 7.07
CA GLU A 91 -8.61 -0.21 6.41
C GLU A 91 -9.95 0.32 5.88
N LEU A 92 -10.77 -0.54 5.26
CA LEU A 92 -12.11 -0.19 4.79
C LEU A 92 -12.99 0.30 5.95
N GLU A 93 -13.03 -0.44 7.08
CA GLU A 93 -13.78 -0.04 8.27
C GLU A 93 -13.28 1.28 8.88
N SER A 94 -11.98 1.54 8.80
CA SER A 94 -11.39 2.82 9.22
C SER A 94 -11.87 3.97 8.34
N LEU A 95 -11.84 3.78 7.01
CA LEU A 95 -12.28 4.77 6.03
C LEU A 95 -13.79 5.04 6.13
N GLU A 96 -14.61 4.01 6.33
CA GLU A 96 -16.05 4.17 6.54
C GLU A 96 -16.35 4.99 7.79
N ARG A 97 -15.64 4.73 8.90
CA ARG A 97 -15.77 5.51 10.13
C ARG A 97 -15.36 6.97 9.94
N ALA A 98 -14.27 7.21 9.20
CA ALA A 98 -13.82 8.56 8.88
C ALA A 98 -14.84 9.30 8.01
N ALA A 99 -15.35 8.65 6.97
CA ALA A 99 -16.37 9.19 6.08
C ALA A 99 -17.68 9.51 6.82
N GLU A 100 -18.15 8.61 7.70
CA GLU A 100 -19.36 8.84 8.49
C GLU A 100 -19.17 9.99 9.49
N SER A 101 -17.98 10.10 10.09
CA SER A 101 -17.63 11.23 10.97
C SER A 101 -17.63 12.56 10.20
N ALA A 102 -17.03 12.58 9.00
CA ALA A 102 -17.03 13.75 8.13
C ALA A 102 -18.45 14.13 7.69
N ARG A 103 -19.31 13.15 7.36
CA ARG A 103 -20.71 13.37 7.01
C ARG A 103 -21.50 13.98 8.15
N LYS A 104 -21.36 13.43 9.37
CA LYS A 104 -22.00 13.99 10.58
C LYS A 104 -21.54 15.43 10.84
N MET A 105 -20.24 15.70 10.70
CA MET A 105 -19.69 17.05 10.86
C MET A 105 -20.25 18.01 9.81
N GLY A 106 -20.30 17.60 8.53
CA GLY A 106 -20.88 18.38 7.43
C GLY A 106 -22.32 18.78 7.71
N ASN A 107 -23.15 17.83 8.17
CA ASN A 107 -24.55 18.09 8.53
C ASN A 107 -24.70 19.08 9.71
N LEU A 108 -23.78 19.04 10.69
CA LEU A 108 -23.77 20.00 11.81
C LEU A 108 -23.38 21.40 11.34
N LEU A 109 -22.35 21.50 10.49
CA LEU A 109 -21.89 22.76 9.90
C LEU A 109 -22.97 23.39 9.01
N GLU A 110 -23.67 22.59 8.22
CA GLU A 110 -24.81 23.07 7.39
C GLU A 110 -25.91 23.68 8.27
N LYS A 111 -26.28 23.01 9.36
CA LYS A 111 -27.26 23.54 10.34
C LYS A 111 -26.77 24.84 10.99
N ALA A 112 -25.50 24.92 11.37
CA ALA A 112 -24.93 26.13 11.96
C ALA A 112 -24.92 27.30 10.95
N ALA A 113 -24.50 27.03 9.71
CA ALA A 113 -24.45 28.01 8.63
C ALA A 113 -25.84 28.52 8.26
N THR A 114 -26.85 27.64 8.21
CA THR A 114 -28.24 28.05 7.94
C THR A 114 -28.82 28.91 9.06
N ILE A 115 -28.54 28.61 10.33
CA ILE A 115 -28.95 29.45 11.47
C ILE A 115 -28.27 30.82 11.40
N ALA A 116 -26.95 30.86 11.16
CA ALA A 116 -26.21 32.09 11.03
C ALA A 116 -26.74 32.94 9.85
N SER A 117 -26.95 32.32 8.69
CA SER A 117 -27.52 32.97 7.50
C SER A 117 -28.89 33.57 7.77
N LYS A 118 -29.79 32.85 8.45
CA LYS A 118 -31.10 33.38 8.87
C LYS A 118 -30.95 34.63 9.75
N LYS A 119 -30.09 34.58 10.76
CA LYS A 119 -29.82 35.74 11.63
C LYS A 119 -29.25 36.94 10.87
N TYR A 120 -28.35 36.70 9.92
CA TYR A 120 -27.83 37.77 9.06
C TYR A 120 -28.93 38.38 8.19
N MET A 121 -29.77 37.57 7.57
CA MET A 121 -30.91 38.04 6.78
C MET A 121 -31.90 38.85 7.63
N GLU A 122 -32.23 38.39 8.84
CA GLU A 122 -33.10 39.10 9.78
C GLU A 122 -32.52 40.47 10.18
N ALA A 123 -31.22 40.53 10.49
CA ALA A 123 -30.53 41.77 10.81
C ALA A 123 -30.52 42.76 9.62
N ALA A 124 -30.27 42.25 8.41
CA ALA A 124 -30.31 43.04 7.19
C ALA A 124 -31.72 43.58 6.91
N LEU A 125 -32.77 42.76 7.05
CA LEU A 125 -34.16 43.18 6.90
C LEU A 125 -34.55 44.24 7.95
N LYS A 126 -34.09 44.08 9.20
CA LYS A 126 -34.30 45.08 10.26
C LYS A 126 -33.64 46.42 9.91
N LEU A 127 -32.42 46.41 9.38
CA LEU A 127 -31.74 47.62 8.90
C LEU A 127 -32.51 48.30 7.76
N VAL A 128 -33.00 47.52 6.78
CA VAL A 128 -33.78 48.05 5.65
C VAL A 128 -35.10 48.70 6.13
N LEU A 129 -35.78 48.11 7.12
CA LEU A 129 -36.99 48.69 7.70
C LEU A 129 -36.72 50.01 8.47
N VAL A 130 -35.58 50.09 9.17
CA VAL A 130 -35.13 51.33 9.82
C VAL A 130 -34.84 52.42 8.78
N LEU A 131 -34.24 52.06 7.64
CA LEU A 131 -33.99 52.99 6.55
C LEU A 131 -35.27 53.44 5.80
N ARG A 132 -36.37 52.67 5.88
CA ARG A 132 -37.62 52.92 5.14
C ARG A 132 -38.64 53.78 5.91
N ASN A 133 -38.44 54.04 7.21
CA ASN A 133 -39.28 54.94 8.01
C ASN A 133 -38.44 56.12 8.53
N PRO A 134 -38.53 57.33 7.93
CA PRO A 134 -37.76 58.48 8.37
C PRO A 134 -38.57 59.30 9.39
N PRO A 135 -38.27 59.17 10.70
CA PRO A 135 -38.23 60.39 11.50
C PRO A 135 -36.98 60.52 12.39
N TYR A 136 -35.96 59.65 12.22
CA TYR A 136 -34.70 59.77 12.95
C TYR A 136 -33.48 59.42 12.09
N CYS A 137 -33.16 60.29 11.13
CA CYS A 137 -31.80 60.38 10.62
C CYS A 137 -30.94 61.11 11.67
N ARG A 138 -30.47 60.40 12.70
CA ARG A 138 -29.26 60.83 13.39
C ARG A 138 -28.11 60.43 12.47
N SER A 139 -27.32 61.40 12.06
CA SER A 139 -26.14 61.26 11.23
C SER A 139 -25.20 60.18 11.78
N TYR A 140 -25.31 58.95 11.27
CA TYR A 140 -24.22 57.99 11.38
C TYR A 140 -23.09 58.54 10.52
N SER A 141 -21.97 58.84 11.17
CA SER A 141 -20.79 59.32 10.48
C SER A 141 -20.29 58.20 9.55
N LEU A 142 -19.74 58.59 8.39
CA LEU A 142 -19.19 57.70 7.37
C LEU A 142 -18.14 56.68 7.90
N GLY A 143 -17.64 56.86 9.14
CA GLY A 143 -16.69 55.98 9.80
C GLY A 143 -17.30 54.67 10.33
N ASP A 144 -18.58 54.65 10.71
CA ASP A 144 -19.19 53.46 11.33
C ASP A 144 -19.53 52.37 10.30
N THR A 145 -19.87 52.76 9.07
CA THR A 145 -20.10 51.84 7.94
C THR A 145 -18.80 51.23 7.41
N ILE A 146 -17.67 51.95 7.45
CA ILE A 146 -16.35 51.43 7.04
C ILE A 146 -15.86 50.35 8.01
N SER A 147 -16.14 50.49 9.32
CA SER A 147 -15.75 49.50 10.32
C SER A 147 -16.43 48.14 10.11
N ILE A 148 -17.73 48.15 9.78
CA ILE A 148 -18.51 46.93 9.50
C ILE A 148 -18.01 46.24 8.23
N CYS A 149 -17.71 47.00 7.17
CA CYS A 149 -17.16 46.45 5.92
C CYS A 149 -15.78 45.80 6.12
N ASN A 150 -14.92 46.40 6.94
CA ASN A 150 -13.61 45.80 7.27
C ASN A 150 -13.73 44.54 8.12
N TYR A 151 -14.68 44.50 9.07
CA TYR A 151 -14.96 43.30 9.86
C TYR A 151 -15.48 42.14 8.99
N LEU A 152 -16.40 42.43 8.05
CA LEU A 152 -16.89 41.42 7.10
C LEU A 152 -15.78 40.91 6.16
N SER A 153 -14.91 41.80 5.67
CA SER A 153 -13.76 41.42 4.84
C SER A 153 -12.78 40.50 5.59
N HIS A 154 -12.46 40.82 6.86
CA HIS A 154 -11.61 39.99 7.71
C HIS A 154 -12.26 38.64 8.04
N PHE A 155 -13.57 38.62 8.31
CA PHE A 155 -14.30 37.39 8.57
C PHE A 155 -14.34 36.47 7.34
N ILE A 156 -14.58 37.01 6.15
CA ILE A 156 -14.56 36.26 4.89
C ILE A 156 -13.15 35.72 4.61
N SER A 157 -12.10 36.50 4.88
CA SER A 157 -10.70 36.09 4.69
C SER A 157 -10.30 34.95 5.64
N LEU A 158 -10.72 35.02 6.91
CA LEU A 158 -10.53 33.95 7.90
C LEU A 158 -11.31 32.69 7.54
N PHE A 159 -12.55 32.82 7.07
CA PHE A 159 -13.37 31.70 6.62
C PHE A 159 -12.75 30.99 5.40
N LYS A 160 -12.17 31.76 4.48
CA LYS A 160 -11.47 31.25 3.29
C LYS A 160 -10.15 30.54 3.62
N LEU A 161 -9.43 31.00 4.65
CA LEU A 161 -8.26 30.31 5.21
C LEU A 161 -8.65 28.99 5.89
N CYS A 162 -9.81 28.94 6.54
CA CYS A 162 -10.33 27.75 7.20
C CYS A 162 -10.79 26.66 6.21
N LEU A 163 -11.48 27.06 5.12
CA LEU A 163 -11.90 26.14 4.05
C LEU A 163 -10.73 25.53 3.26
N ASN A 164 -9.57 26.19 3.22
CA ASN A 164 -8.36 25.70 2.57
C ASN A 164 -7.53 24.74 3.46
N GLY A 165 -8.11 24.23 4.55
CA GLY A 165 -7.53 23.13 5.34
C GLY A 165 -6.25 23.51 6.10
N ARG A 166 -6.11 24.79 6.51
CA ARG A 166 -4.88 25.30 7.14
C ARG A 166 -5.02 25.58 8.64
N LEU A 167 -6.13 25.19 9.27
CA LEU A 167 -6.41 25.35 10.71
C LEU A 167 -6.99 24.02 11.22
N ASP A 168 -6.12 23.14 11.73
CA ASP A 168 -6.44 21.73 12.03
C ASP A 168 -7.06 21.51 13.42
N THR A 169 -7.24 22.54 14.25
CA THR A 169 -7.64 22.36 15.65
C THR A 169 -8.98 22.99 16.00
N ILE A 170 -9.88 22.14 16.50
CA ILE A 170 -11.23 22.45 17.03
C ILE A 170 -11.23 23.60 18.07
N ALA A 171 -10.10 23.87 18.72
CA ALA A 171 -9.95 24.96 19.69
C ALA A 171 -10.07 26.37 19.06
N GLU A 172 -9.65 26.54 17.80
CA GLU A 172 -9.74 27.84 17.12
C GLU A 172 -11.16 28.15 16.63
N TRP A 173 -11.94 27.11 16.31
CA TRP A 173 -13.36 27.23 15.98
C TRP A 173 -14.21 27.74 17.15
N TRP A 174 -13.93 27.28 18.38
CA TRP A 174 -14.63 27.74 19.58
C TRP A 174 -14.27 29.20 19.91
N PHE A 175 -13.03 29.61 19.67
CA PHE A 175 -12.60 31.00 19.83
C PHE A 175 -13.27 31.94 18.82
N LEU A 176 -13.38 31.54 17.55
CA LEU A 176 -14.02 32.35 16.50
C LEU A 176 -15.54 32.47 16.69
N THR A 177 -16.22 31.40 17.10
CA THR A 177 -17.67 31.45 17.36
C THR A 177 -18.03 32.19 18.66
N ASN A 178 -17.21 32.08 19.70
CA ASN A 178 -17.37 32.90 20.90
C ASN A 178 -16.98 34.37 20.67
N ALA A 179 -15.95 34.67 19.88
CA ALA A 179 -15.59 36.06 19.56
C ALA A 179 -16.73 36.79 18.83
N VAL A 180 -17.37 36.13 17.85
CA VAL A 180 -18.52 36.71 17.13
C VAL A 180 -19.74 36.91 18.03
N THR A 181 -19.96 36.05 19.04
CA THR A 181 -21.09 36.23 19.98
C THR A 181 -20.77 37.20 21.13
N PHE A 182 -19.51 37.34 21.54
CA PHE A 182 -19.09 38.30 22.56
C PHE A 182 -19.06 39.74 22.04
N ASP A 183 -18.60 39.97 20.80
CA ASP A 183 -18.50 41.33 20.24
C ASP A 183 -19.85 41.93 19.83
N PHE A 184 -20.81 41.11 19.36
CA PHE A 184 -22.16 41.60 19.07
C PHE A 184 -22.90 42.08 20.33
N ARG A 185 -22.55 41.54 21.51
CA ARG A 185 -23.10 42.04 22.79
C ARG A 185 -22.47 43.36 23.22
N ILE A 186 -21.22 43.62 22.84
CA ILE A 186 -20.49 44.86 23.16
C ILE A 186 -20.92 46.01 22.24
N ILE A 187 -21.20 45.74 20.97
CA ILE A 187 -21.64 46.76 20.00
C ILE A 187 -23.04 47.33 20.36
N CYS A 188 -23.88 46.58 21.07
CA CYS A 188 -25.19 47.06 21.50
C CYS A 188 -25.19 47.85 22.83
N VAL A 189 -24.09 47.92 23.59
CA VAL A 189 -24.09 48.49 24.97
C VAL A 189 -23.04 49.58 25.22
N MET A 190 -22.06 49.81 24.34
CA MET A 190 -20.96 50.72 24.66
C MET A 190 -20.94 52.00 23.83
N ASP A 191 -21.28 53.09 24.53
CA ASP A 191 -21.06 54.47 24.14
C ASP A 191 -19.57 54.72 23.77
N HIS A 192 -19.35 55.56 22.76
CA HIS A 192 -18.16 55.65 21.89
C HIS A 192 -16.82 56.08 22.58
N LYS A 193 -16.73 56.13 23.92
CA LYS A 193 -15.57 56.69 24.65
C LYS A 193 -14.60 55.69 25.26
N VAL A 194 -14.87 54.38 25.26
CA VAL A 194 -14.03 53.39 25.97
C VAL A 194 -13.12 52.56 25.04
N TYR A 195 -13.33 52.60 23.72
CA TYR A 195 -12.68 51.67 22.79
C TYR A 195 -11.17 51.92 22.55
N SER A 196 -10.64 53.09 22.89
CA SER A 196 -9.23 53.41 22.58
C SER A 196 -8.20 52.86 23.58
N ARG A 197 -8.59 52.26 24.72
CA ARG A 197 -7.63 51.80 25.75
C ARG A 197 -7.49 50.28 25.89
N ARG A 198 -8.37 49.46 25.30
CA ARG A 198 -8.31 47.98 25.47
C ARG A 198 -7.71 47.20 24.31
N LEU A 199 -7.54 47.82 23.13
CA LEU A 199 -6.84 47.22 21.99
C LEU A 199 -5.32 47.03 22.22
N ALA A 200 -4.77 47.55 23.31
CA ALA A 200 -3.36 47.37 23.67
C ALA A 200 -3.05 46.04 24.39
N PHE A 201 -4.06 45.22 24.77
CA PHE A 201 -3.85 44.06 25.65
C PHE A 201 -4.08 42.67 25.04
N MET A 202 -4.36 42.56 23.74
CA MET A 202 -4.51 41.25 23.08
C MET A 202 -3.76 41.19 21.74
N ILE A 203 -2.45 41.37 21.80
CA ILE A 203 -1.52 40.84 20.79
C ILE A 203 -0.74 39.72 21.48
N PRO A 204 -1.01 38.42 21.24
CA PRO A 204 -0.03 37.41 21.56
C PRO A 204 1.07 37.49 20.50
N LEU A 205 2.28 37.80 20.99
CA LEU A 205 3.54 37.60 20.28
C LEU A 205 3.66 36.14 19.84
N THR A 206 3.34 35.84 18.59
CA THR A 206 3.88 34.65 17.92
C THR A 206 5.22 35.00 17.30
N ARG A 207 6.26 34.89 18.13
CA ARG A 207 7.66 34.88 17.70
C ARG A 207 8.42 33.77 18.44
N ARG A 208 8.25 32.54 17.97
CA ARG A 208 9.29 31.51 17.76
C ARG A 208 8.64 30.22 17.30
#